data_AF-A0A962KTZ5-F1
#
_entry.id   AF-A0A962KTZ5-F1
#
_cell.length_a   1.000
_cell.length_b   1.000
_cell.length_c   1.000
_cell.angle_alpha   90.00
_cell.angle_beta   90.00
_cell.angle_gamma   90.00
#
_symmetry.space_group_name_H-M   'P 1'
#
loop_
_entity.id
_entity.type
_entity.pdbx_description
1 polymer ?
#
loop_
_entity_poly.entity_id
_entity_poly.type
_entity_poly.pdbx_seq_one_letter_code
_entity_poly.pdbx_strand_id
1 'polypeptide(L)'
;MSENLAPKKEAESGVSKRDKLVKIIGSMLDKVEKAGSLTRESIFQELIDLKKVIEESRREIGMARPGDIRSKDIPTATDELDAVVEATAAATATIMDSCDAIQTAAGEVGGAPADKINEEVMKIFEACSFQDITGQRITKVVKTLRSIEERVGHLISLLGDKAQGSGEHEDKRVGDARLLNGPQLPQKAVSQDEIDKLLAELDGQ
;
A
#
# COMPACT_ATOMS: atom_id res chain seq x y z
N MET A 1 -11.76 34.62 -23.20
CA MET A 1 -11.27 33.27 -22.88
C MET A 1 -10.43 33.39 -21.63
N SER A 2 -11.01 33.01 -20.50
CA SER A 2 -10.41 33.12 -19.17
C SER A 2 -9.81 31.76 -18.83
N GLU A 3 -8.49 31.64 -18.81
CA GLU A 3 -7.80 30.49 -18.23
C GLU A 3 -7.28 30.85 -16.85
N ASN A 4 -7.73 30.04 -15.90
CA ASN A 4 -7.56 30.19 -14.47
C ASN A 4 -6.34 29.36 -14.05
N LEU A 5 -5.21 30.01 -13.72
CA LEU A 5 -4.08 29.37 -13.06
C LEU A 5 -4.29 29.42 -11.55
N ALA A 6 -4.63 28.28 -10.94
CA ALA A 6 -4.74 28.14 -9.50
C ALA A 6 -3.36 28.09 -8.81
N PRO A 7 -3.14 28.77 -7.66
CA PRO A 7 -1.96 28.54 -6.85
C PRO A 7 -2.22 27.59 -5.67
N LYS A 8 -1.27 26.65 -5.53
CA LYS A 8 -0.85 25.86 -4.36
C LYS A 8 -1.53 26.14 -3.01
N LYS A 9 -2.32 25.17 -2.52
CA LYS A 9 -2.90 25.09 -1.16
C LYS A 9 -2.26 23.96 -0.35
N GLU A 10 -0.98 24.02 0.01
CA GLU A 10 -0.39 22.99 0.90
C GLU A 10 0.50 23.51 2.04
N ALA A 11 0.76 24.82 2.14
CA ALA A 11 1.63 25.36 3.20
C ALA A 11 0.91 25.96 4.43
N GLU A 12 -0.41 26.15 4.39
CA GLU A 12 -1.14 26.91 5.44
C GLU A 12 -1.59 26.10 6.67
N SER A 13 -1.63 24.75 6.61
CA SER A 13 -2.26 23.94 7.67
C SER A 13 -1.38 23.71 8.90
N GLY A 14 -0.04 23.68 8.73
CA GLY A 14 0.91 23.44 9.81
C GLY A 14 1.15 24.67 10.70
N VAL A 15 1.17 25.86 10.09
CA VAL A 15 1.30 27.15 10.80
C VAL A 15 0.07 27.40 11.67
N SER A 16 -1.14 27.13 11.14
CA SER A 16 -2.39 27.28 11.88
C SER A 16 -2.49 26.39 13.13
N LYS A 17 -1.97 25.15 13.09
CA LYS A 17 -1.99 24.24 14.24
C LYS A 17 -1.00 24.65 15.32
N ARG A 18 0.21 25.10 14.94
CA ARG A 18 1.19 25.66 15.91
C ARG A 18 0.68 26.94 16.54
N ASP A 19 0.09 27.84 15.77
CA ASP A 19 -0.47 29.09 16.30
C ASP A 19 -1.64 28.84 17.26
N LYS A 20 -2.47 27.82 16.99
CA LYS A 20 -3.50 27.36 17.94
C LYS A 20 -2.89 26.81 19.22
N LEU A 21 -1.85 25.99 19.12
CA LEU A 21 -1.13 25.44 20.28
C LEU A 21 -0.47 26.53 21.13
N VAL A 22 0.21 27.49 20.48
CA VAL A 22 0.85 28.64 21.15
C VAL A 22 -0.19 29.53 21.82
N LYS A 23 -1.35 29.76 21.18
CA LYS A 23 -2.47 30.49 21.81
C LYS A 23 -3.05 29.76 23.02
N ILE A 24 -3.17 28.42 22.96
CA ILE A 24 -3.68 27.62 24.08
C ILE A 24 -2.69 27.66 25.25
N ILE A 25 -1.38 27.50 24.99
CA ILE A 25 -0.34 27.54 26.03
C ILE A 25 -0.22 28.94 26.64
N GLY A 26 -0.24 29.99 25.81
CA GLY A 26 -0.25 31.38 26.29
C GLY A 26 -1.50 31.68 27.13
N SER A 27 -2.68 31.21 26.70
CA SER A 27 -3.91 31.30 27.48
C SER A 27 -3.86 30.49 28.79
N MET A 28 -3.13 29.38 28.84
CA MET A 28 -2.96 28.59 30.06
C MET A 28 -2.04 29.31 31.04
N LEU A 29 -0.91 29.86 30.58
CA LEU A 29 0.01 30.64 31.42
C LEU A 29 -0.66 31.88 32.00
N ASP A 30 -1.40 32.64 31.18
CA ASP A 30 -2.15 33.82 31.63
C ASP A 30 -3.25 33.48 32.66
N LYS A 31 -3.90 32.32 32.51
CA LYS A 31 -4.93 31.85 33.45
C LYS A 31 -4.33 31.30 34.75
N VAL A 32 -3.17 30.63 34.67
CA VAL A 32 -2.41 30.15 35.82
C VAL A 32 -1.84 31.31 36.63
N GLU A 33 -1.41 32.39 35.97
CA GLU A 33 -0.84 33.58 36.62
C GLU A 33 -1.93 34.50 37.24
N LYS A 34 -3.11 34.61 36.62
CA LYS A 34 -4.22 35.42 37.14
C LYS A 34 -5.11 34.72 38.18
N ALA A 35 -5.10 33.39 38.24
CA ALA A 35 -5.88 32.64 39.23
C ALA A 35 -4.98 32.13 40.34
N GLY A 36 -4.92 32.86 41.46
CA GLY A 36 -4.36 32.37 42.74
C GLY A 36 -5.11 31.17 43.35
N SER A 37 -5.88 30.42 42.57
CA SER A 37 -6.49 29.15 42.94
C SER A 37 -6.86 28.39 41.67
N LEU A 38 -6.11 27.33 41.38
CA LEU A 38 -6.60 26.23 40.54
C LEU A 38 -7.77 25.59 41.29
N THR A 39 -9.00 25.98 40.96
CA THR A 39 -10.18 25.36 41.58
C THR A 39 -10.30 23.91 41.13
N ARG A 40 -10.74 23.03 42.02
CA ARG A 40 -10.99 21.63 41.69
C ARG A 40 -11.94 21.54 40.49
N GLU A 41 -12.98 22.35 40.47
CA GLU A 41 -13.98 22.43 39.40
C GLU A 41 -13.36 22.73 38.03
N SER A 42 -12.41 23.67 37.93
CA SER A 42 -11.76 23.98 36.64
C SER A 42 -10.88 22.84 36.13
N ILE A 43 -10.16 22.15 37.03
CA ILE A 43 -9.38 20.95 36.67
C ILE A 43 -10.31 19.82 36.20
N PHE A 44 -11.42 19.58 36.91
CA PHE A 44 -12.40 18.56 36.52
C PHE A 44 -13.01 18.87 35.15
N GLN A 45 -13.32 20.14 34.86
CA GLN A 45 -13.84 20.54 33.57
C GLN A 45 -12.81 20.31 32.44
N GLU A 46 -11.54 20.67 32.65
CA GLU A 46 -10.47 20.39 31.68
C GLU A 46 -10.26 18.89 31.44
N LEU A 47 -10.35 18.05 32.48
CA LEU A 47 -10.27 16.59 32.33
C LEU A 47 -11.46 16.02 31.53
N ILE A 48 -12.66 16.58 31.71
CA ILE A 48 -13.84 16.19 30.92
C ILE A 48 -13.65 16.55 29.45
N ASP A 49 -13.13 17.74 29.16
CA ASP A 49 -12.91 18.18 27.78
C ASP A 49 -11.77 17.39 27.11
N LEU A 50 -10.70 17.07 27.84
CA LEU A 50 -9.66 16.16 27.36
C LEU A 50 -10.21 14.76 27.04
N LYS A 51 -11.09 14.23 27.91
CA LYS A 51 -11.76 12.94 27.66
C LYS A 51 -12.57 12.96 26.36
N LYS A 52 -13.31 14.04 26.08
CA LYS A 52 -14.08 14.16 24.81
C LYS A 52 -13.15 14.09 23.60
N VAL A 53 -12.04 14.83 23.62
CA VAL A 53 -11.05 14.82 22.53
C VAL A 53 -10.45 13.43 22.34
N ILE A 54 -10.15 12.71 23.42
CA ILE A 54 -9.64 11.33 23.35
C ILE A 54 -10.67 10.38 22.71
N GLU A 55 -11.94 10.47 23.10
CA GLU A 55 -13.01 9.62 22.55
C GLU A 55 -13.31 9.94 21.08
N GLU A 56 -13.29 11.22 20.69
CA GLU A 56 -13.39 11.64 19.29
C GLU A 56 -12.21 11.10 18.46
N SER A 57 -10.98 11.25 18.96
CA SER A 57 -9.78 10.72 18.31
C SER A 57 -9.82 9.19 18.18
N ARG A 58 -10.27 8.48 19.22
CA ARG A 58 -10.46 7.02 19.19
C ARG A 58 -11.48 6.59 18.14
N ARG A 59 -12.58 7.33 18.00
CA ARG A 59 -13.61 7.07 16.99
C ARG A 59 -13.06 7.29 15.58
N GLU A 60 -12.34 8.38 15.32
CA GLU A 60 -11.72 8.64 14.03
C GLU A 60 -10.71 7.56 13.64
N ILE A 61 -9.86 7.14 14.59
CA ILE A 61 -8.93 6.03 14.38
C ILE A 61 -9.67 4.71 14.12
N GLY A 62 -10.75 4.43 14.86
CA GLY A 62 -11.59 3.25 14.62
C GLY A 62 -12.22 3.25 13.21
N MET A 63 -12.62 4.41 12.70
CA MET A 63 -13.15 4.56 11.34
C MET A 63 -12.10 4.29 10.25
N ALA A 64 -10.83 4.53 10.52
CA ALA A 64 -9.74 4.15 9.62
C ALA A 64 -9.51 2.64 9.56
N ARG A 65 -10.23 1.84 10.37
CA ARG A 65 -10.21 0.38 10.36
C ARG A 65 -8.78 -0.20 10.39
N PRO A 66 -7.95 0.19 11.37
CA PRO A 66 -6.55 -0.22 11.43
C PRO A 66 -6.39 -1.75 11.50
N GLY A 67 -7.38 -2.47 12.04
CA GLY A 67 -7.42 -3.94 12.03
C GLY A 67 -7.42 -4.53 10.62
N ASP A 68 -8.18 -3.97 9.68
CA ASP A 68 -8.23 -4.43 8.29
C ASP A 68 -6.95 -4.08 7.54
N ILE A 69 -6.41 -2.88 7.78
CA ILE A 69 -5.12 -2.45 7.22
C ILE A 69 -4.02 -3.46 7.58
N ARG A 70 -3.99 -3.90 8.84
CA ARG A 70 -3.01 -4.87 9.34
C ARG A 70 -3.27 -6.30 8.87
N SER A 71 -4.51 -6.76 8.92
CA SER A 71 -4.84 -8.18 8.70
C SER A 71 -5.08 -8.53 7.24
N LYS A 72 -5.43 -7.54 6.40
CA LYS A 72 -5.82 -7.78 5.01
C LYS A 72 -5.07 -6.91 4.02
N ASP A 73 -5.14 -5.59 4.15
CA ASP A 73 -4.71 -4.69 3.06
C ASP A 73 -3.19 -4.74 2.85
N ILE A 74 -2.41 -4.57 3.93
CA ILE A 74 -0.95 -4.60 3.86
C ILE A 74 -0.43 -6.01 3.49
N PRO A 75 -0.91 -7.11 4.11
CA PRO A 75 -0.51 -8.46 3.70
C PRO A 75 -0.83 -8.74 2.23
N THR A 76 -2.06 -8.44 1.78
CA THR A 76 -2.45 -8.66 0.38
C THR A 76 -1.58 -7.84 -0.58
N ALA A 77 -1.37 -6.55 -0.31
CA ALA A 77 -0.52 -5.72 -1.15
C ALA A 77 0.94 -6.21 -1.18
N THR A 78 1.44 -6.76 -0.08
CA THR A 78 2.78 -7.35 -0.01
C THR A 78 2.88 -8.61 -0.87
N ASP A 79 1.91 -9.52 -0.74
CA ASP A 79 1.87 -10.77 -1.51
C ASP A 79 1.76 -10.49 -3.02
N GLU A 80 0.92 -9.53 -3.43
CA GLU A 80 0.78 -9.11 -4.82
C GLU A 80 2.08 -8.50 -5.37
N LEU A 81 2.80 -7.68 -4.57
CA LEU A 81 4.08 -7.11 -4.98
C LEU A 81 5.17 -8.18 -5.11
N ASP A 82 5.21 -9.17 -4.21
CA ASP A 82 6.14 -10.29 -4.29
C ASP A 82 5.87 -11.13 -5.55
N ALA A 83 4.59 -11.41 -5.87
CA ALA A 83 4.21 -12.10 -7.09
C ALA A 83 4.57 -11.32 -8.36
N VAL A 84 4.45 -9.99 -8.36
CA VAL A 84 4.92 -9.15 -9.48
C VAL A 84 6.43 -9.29 -9.68
N VAL A 85 7.22 -9.31 -8.60
CA VAL A 85 8.68 -9.51 -8.70
C VAL A 85 9.00 -10.87 -9.31
N GLU A 86 8.35 -11.92 -8.84
CA GLU A 86 8.56 -13.28 -9.33
C GLU A 86 8.16 -13.43 -10.82
N ALA A 87 6.96 -12.98 -11.18
CA ALA A 87 6.47 -13.07 -12.55
C ALA A 87 7.33 -12.25 -13.53
N THR A 88 7.77 -11.06 -13.14
CA THR A 88 8.65 -10.23 -13.98
C THR A 88 10.05 -10.80 -14.11
N ALA A 89 10.57 -11.45 -13.07
CA ALA A 89 11.85 -12.18 -13.15
C ALA A 89 11.75 -13.38 -14.10
N ALA A 90 10.69 -14.20 -13.99
CA ALA A 90 10.46 -15.34 -14.86
C ALA A 90 10.28 -14.94 -16.34
N ALA A 91 9.51 -13.88 -16.60
CA ALA A 91 9.36 -13.33 -17.95
C ALA A 91 10.70 -12.84 -18.52
N THR A 92 11.53 -12.19 -17.70
CA THR A 92 12.86 -11.72 -18.10
C THR A 92 13.79 -12.89 -18.44
N ALA A 93 13.79 -13.95 -17.63
CA ALA A 93 14.56 -15.16 -17.92
C ALA A 93 14.16 -15.78 -19.27
N THR A 94 12.85 -15.86 -19.55
CA THR A 94 12.34 -16.36 -20.84
C THR A 94 12.79 -15.50 -22.03
N ILE A 95 12.82 -14.17 -21.86
CA ILE A 95 13.35 -13.25 -22.88
C ILE A 95 14.84 -13.51 -23.11
N MET A 96 15.63 -13.67 -22.04
CA MET A 96 17.06 -13.95 -22.14
C MET A 96 17.33 -15.28 -22.86
N ASP A 97 16.60 -16.35 -22.52
CA ASP A 97 16.72 -17.66 -23.19
C ASP A 97 16.37 -17.55 -24.68
N SER A 98 15.35 -16.75 -25.02
CA SER A 98 14.97 -16.49 -26.41
C SER A 98 16.07 -15.73 -27.17
N CYS A 99 16.73 -14.76 -26.52
CA CYS A 99 17.87 -14.05 -27.06
C CYS A 99 19.07 -14.98 -27.34
N ASP A 100 19.37 -15.92 -26.45
CA ASP A 100 20.43 -16.91 -26.65
C ASP A 100 20.14 -17.81 -27.87
N ALA A 101 18.88 -18.25 -28.02
CA ALA A 101 18.44 -19.01 -29.18
C ALA A 101 18.59 -18.21 -30.49
N ILE A 102 18.25 -16.91 -30.47
CA ILE A 102 18.41 -16.01 -31.62
C ILE A 102 19.90 -15.86 -31.99
N GLN A 103 20.80 -15.70 -31.02
CA GLN A 103 22.24 -15.59 -31.29
C GLN A 103 22.82 -16.88 -31.88
N THR A 104 22.35 -18.04 -31.39
CA THR A 104 22.75 -19.35 -31.93
C THR A 104 22.36 -19.45 -33.41
N ALA A 105 21.10 -19.15 -33.73
CA ALA A 105 20.61 -19.16 -35.12
C ALA A 105 21.33 -18.12 -36.00
N ALA A 106 21.65 -16.94 -35.46
CA ALA A 106 22.42 -15.92 -36.18
C ALA A 106 23.84 -16.41 -36.51
N GLY A 107 24.48 -17.13 -35.58
CA GLY A 107 25.80 -17.74 -35.78
C GLY A 107 25.83 -18.75 -36.93
N GLU A 108 24.75 -19.49 -37.17
CA GLU A 108 24.62 -20.42 -38.29
C GLU A 108 24.52 -19.71 -39.65
N VAL A 109 23.93 -18.51 -39.68
CA VAL A 109 23.82 -17.69 -40.90
C VAL A 109 25.14 -16.98 -41.22
N GLY A 110 25.79 -16.42 -40.20
CA GLY A 110 27.07 -15.70 -40.31
C GLY A 110 27.01 -14.38 -41.11
N GLY A 111 28.16 -13.71 -41.17
CA GLY A 111 28.33 -12.45 -41.91
C GLY A 111 27.63 -11.24 -41.30
N ALA A 112 27.57 -10.15 -42.07
CA ALA A 112 27.05 -8.86 -41.59
C ALA A 112 25.62 -8.89 -40.99
N PRO A 113 24.67 -9.72 -41.49
CA PRO A 113 23.37 -9.86 -40.84
C PRO A 113 23.45 -10.46 -39.43
N ALA A 114 24.32 -11.45 -39.22
CA ALA A 114 24.52 -12.07 -37.91
C ALA A 114 25.13 -11.08 -36.90
N ASP A 115 26.11 -10.29 -37.33
CA ASP A 115 26.74 -9.26 -36.50
C ASP A 115 25.69 -8.23 -36.03
N LYS A 116 24.80 -7.82 -36.93
CA LYS A 116 23.73 -6.87 -36.60
C LYS A 116 22.69 -7.46 -35.63
N ILE A 117 22.33 -8.73 -35.79
CA ILE A 117 21.42 -9.42 -34.85
C ILE A 117 22.07 -9.50 -33.47
N ASN A 118 23.35 -9.87 -33.39
CA ASN A 118 24.08 -9.95 -32.13
C ASN A 118 24.15 -8.58 -31.42
N GLU A 119 24.35 -7.49 -32.17
CA GLU A 119 24.34 -6.14 -31.63
C GLU A 119 22.98 -5.77 -31.01
N GLU A 120 21.87 -6.10 -31.67
CA GLU A 120 20.53 -5.84 -31.15
C GLU A 120 20.19 -6.72 -29.94
N VAL A 121 20.60 -7.99 -29.94
CA VAL A 121 20.42 -8.87 -28.78
C VAL A 121 21.19 -8.36 -27.55
N MET A 122 22.41 -7.85 -27.74
CA MET A 122 23.17 -7.24 -26.63
C MET A 122 22.44 -6.05 -26.01
N LYS A 123 21.78 -5.21 -26.82
CA LYS A 123 20.94 -4.10 -26.32
C LYS A 123 19.77 -4.61 -25.49
N ILE A 124 19.18 -5.75 -25.86
CA ILE A 124 18.11 -6.39 -25.08
C ILE A 124 18.65 -6.89 -23.73
N PHE A 125 19.80 -7.56 -23.69
CA PHE A 125 20.40 -8.00 -22.43
C PHE A 125 20.69 -6.83 -21.48
N GLU A 126 21.26 -5.75 -22.01
CA GLU A 126 21.50 -4.53 -21.23
C GLU A 126 20.20 -3.95 -20.68
N ALA A 127 19.14 -3.87 -21.49
CA ALA A 127 17.84 -3.38 -21.05
C ALA A 127 17.21 -4.29 -19.98
N CYS A 128 17.27 -5.60 -20.14
CA CYS A 128 16.75 -6.57 -19.18
C CYS A 128 17.52 -6.56 -17.84
N SER A 129 18.80 -6.18 -17.84
CA SER A 129 19.59 -6.06 -16.61
C SER A 129 19.03 -5.01 -15.62
N PHE A 130 18.25 -4.03 -16.10
CA PHE A 130 17.57 -3.05 -15.24
C PHE A 130 16.43 -3.64 -14.40
N GLN A 131 15.97 -4.86 -14.69
CA GLN A 131 14.96 -5.55 -13.89
C GLN A 131 15.43 -5.78 -12.45
N ASP A 132 16.72 -6.05 -12.23
CA ASP A 132 17.27 -6.25 -10.88
C ASP A 132 17.04 -5.01 -9.99
N ILE A 133 17.24 -3.80 -10.54
CA ILE A 133 16.95 -2.55 -9.83
C ILE A 133 15.46 -2.40 -9.51
N THR A 134 14.58 -2.87 -10.41
CA THR A 134 13.12 -2.83 -10.17
C THR A 134 12.72 -3.81 -9.07
N GLY A 135 13.24 -5.04 -9.09
CA GLY A 135 13.05 -6.02 -8.02
C GLY A 135 13.53 -5.50 -6.67
N GLN A 136 14.73 -4.92 -6.61
CA GLN A 136 15.25 -4.30 -5.39
C GLN A 136 14.38 -3.15 -4.88
N ARG A 137 13.84 -2.32 -5.77
CA ARG A 137 12.94 -1.21 -5.39
C ARG A 137 11.62 -1.72 -4.84
N ILE A 138 11.02 -2.74 -5.46
CA ILE A 138 9.78 -3.35 -4.96
C ILE A 138 10.02 -3.98 -3.58
N THR A 139 11.13 -4.70 -3.40
CA THR A 139 11.52 -5.25 -2.09
C THR A 139 11.65 -4.16 -1.00
N LYS A 140 12.13 -2.96 -1.34
CA LYS A 140 12.15 -1.82 -0.41
C LYS A 140 10.74 -1.32 -0.07
N VAL A 141 9.84 -1.29 -1.04
CA VAL A 141 8.42 -0.94 -0.82
C VAL A 141 7.77 -1.96 0.11
N VAL A 142 7.94 -3.26 -0.14
CA VAL A 142 7.46 -4.36 0.71
C VAL A 142 7.97 -4.21 2.15
N LYS A 143 9.28 -3.96 2.34
CA LYS A 143 9.84 -3.71 3.69
C LYS A 143 9.20 -2.51 4.38
N THR A 144 8.89 -1.45 3.63
CA THR A 144 8.23 -0.26 4.15
C THR A 144 6.80 -0.58 4.59
N LEU A 145 6.06 -1.34 3.79
CA LEU A 145 4.70 -1.79 4.10
C LEU A 145 4.70 -2.65 5.38
N ARG A 146 5.64 -3.59 5.54
CA ARG A 146 5.81 -4.37 6.77
C ARG A 146 6.08 -3.49 8.00
N SER A 147 6.89 -2.44 7.86
CA SER A 147 7.10 -1.49 8.97
C SER A 147 5.83 -0.68 9.31
N ILE A 148 5.00 -0.36 8.31
CA ILE A 148 3.70 0.26 8.54
C ILE A 148 2.76 -0.71 9.28
N GLU A 149 2.74 -1.99 8.90
CA GLU A 149 1.98 -3.05 9.57
C GLU A 149 2.30 -3.13 11.07
N GLU A 150 3.58 -3.15 11.42
CA GLU A 150 4.05 -3.16 12.82
C GLU A 150 3.55 -1.94 13.60
N ARG A 151 3.68 -0.74 13.03
CA ARG A 151 3.22 0.50 13.66
C ARG A 151 1.72 0.54 13.85
N VAL A 152 0.95 0.07 12.86
CA VAL A 152 -0.50 -0.06 12.96
C VAL A 152 -0.86 -1.09 14.05
N GLY A 153 -0.13 -2.20 14.14
CA GLY A 153 -0.27 -3.18 15.21
C GLY A 153 -0.06 -2.59 16.60
N HIS A 154 1.00 -1.80 16.78
CA HIS A 154 1.23 -1.06 18.02
C HIS A 154 0.10 -0.09 18.34
N LEU A 155 -0.38 0.65 17.36
CA LEU A 155 -1.47 1.61 17.52
C LEU A 155 -2.78 0.92 17.96
N ILE A 156 -3.11 -0.23 17.38
CA ILE A 156 -4.25 -1.05 17.80
C ILE A 156 -4.07 -1.52 19.26
N SER A 157 -2.87 -1.98 19.63
CA SER A 157 -2.60 -2.45 21.00
C SER A 157 -2.79 -1.36 22.05
N LEU A 158 -2.51 -0.10 21.71
CA LEU A 158 -2.69 1.07 22.58
C LEU A 158 -4.16 1.51 22.67
N LEU A 159 -4.94 1.36 21.60
CA LEU A 159 -6.36 1.73 21.59
C LEU A 159 -7.27 0.67 22.22
N GLY A 160 -6.87 -0.60 22.24
CA GLY A 160 -7.67 -1.72 22.76
C GLY A 160 -8.80 -2.17 21.83
N ASP A 161 -9.52 -3.23 22.22
CA ASP A 161 -10.51 -3.95 21.39
C ASP A 161 -11.62 -3.08 20.76
N LYS A 162 -11.91 -1.89 21.32
CA LYS A 162 -12.95 -0.99 20.78
C LYS A 162 -12.61 -0.38 19.41
N ALA A 163 -11.36 -0.49 18.95
CA ALA A 163 -10.95 -0.05 17.62
C ALA A 163 -11.07 -1.14 16.55
N GLN A 164 -11.39 -2.39 16.93
CA GLN A 164 -11.68 -3.46 15.99
C GLN A 164 -13.14 -3.35 15.53
N GLY A 165 -13.38 -2.53 14.50
CA GLY A 165 -14.65 -2.56 13.79
C GLY A 165 -14.84 -3.94 13.15
N SER A 166 -15.79 -4.74 13.66
CA SER A 166 -16.15 -6.09 13.19
C SER A 166 -16.96 -6.05 11.88
N GLY A 167 -16.58 -5.21 10.92
CA GLY A 167 -17.30 -5.06 9.67
C GLY A 167 -16.88 -6.11 8.65
N GLU A 168 -17.75 -7.09 8.38
CA GLU A 168 -17.60 -8.00 7.23
C GLU A 168 -17.24 -7.21 5.96
N HIS A 169 -16.27 -7.73 5.23
CA HIS A 169 -15.70 -7.06 4.07
C HIS A 169 -16.62 -7.21 2.86
N GLU A 170 -17.69 -6.41 2.79
CA GLU A 170 -18.49 -6.32 1.57
C GLU A 170 -17.66 -5.72 0.43
N ASP A 171 -17.49 -6.49 -0.64
CA ASP A 171 -16.96 -5.98 -1.91
C ASP A 171 -17.97 -5.00 -2.52
N LYS A 172 -17.66 -3.70 -2.41
CA LYS A 172 -18.51 -2.61 -2.92
C LYS A 172 -18.39 -2.39 -4.42
N ARG A 173 -17.51 -3.13 -5.12
CA ARG A 173 -17.40 -3.04 -6.58
C ARG A 173 -18.71 -3.50 -7.19
N VAL A 174 -19.12 -2.89 -8.30
CA VAL A 174 -20.38 -3.20 -9.01
C VAL A 174 -20.10 -3.57 -10.45
N GLY A 175 -20.96 -4.43 -11.03
CA GLY A 175 -20.83 -4.88 -12.43
C GLY A 175 -19.52 -5.63 -12.69
N ASP A 176 -18.94 -5.41 -13.87
CA ASP A 176 -17.74 -6.11 -14.35
C ASP A 176 -16.50 -5.88 -13.49
N ALA A 177 -16.46 -4.80 -12.70
CA ALA A 177 -15.37 -4.53 -11.76
C ALA A 177 -15.26 -5.59 -10.65
N ARG A 178 -16.33 -6.35 -10.36
CA ARG A 178 -16.27 -7.53 -9.47
C ARG A 178 -15.65 -8.75 -10.13
N LEU A 179 -15.71 -8.83 -11.46
CA LEU A 179 -15.21 -9.95 -12.26
C LEU A 179 -13.73 -9.77 -12.63
N LEU A 180 -13.24 -8.53 -12.60
CA LEU A 180 -11.82 -8.18 -12.76
C LEU A 180 -11.04 -8.54 -11.49
N ASN A 181 -10.84 -9.83 -11.28
CA ASN A 181 -9.81 -10.34 -10.39
C ASN A 181 -8.56 -10.55 -11.26
N GLY A 182 -7.42 -10.00 -10.83
CA GLY A 182 -6.16 -10.22 -11.54
C GLY A 182 -5.77 -11.70 -11.57
N PRO A 183 -4.65 -12.03 -12.23
CA PRO A 183 -4.09 -13.38 -12.17
C PRO A 183 -4.03 -13.85 -10.72
N GLN A 184 -4.60 -15.03 -10.42
CA GLN A 184 -4.59 -15.53 -9.06
C GLN A 184 -3.15 -15.81 -8.63
N LEU A 185 -2.81 -15.40 -7.40
CA LEU A 185 -1.58 -15.85 -6.73
C LEU A 185 -1.53 -17.38 -6.80
N PRO A 186 -0.37 -18.00 -7.09
CA PRO A 186 -0.26 -19.46 -7.24
C PRO A 186 -0.83 -20.25 -6.05
N GLN A 187 -0.73 -19.69 -4.84
CA GLN A 187 -1.23 -20.32 -3.60
C GLN A 187 -2.76 -20.23 -3.43
N LYS A 188 -3.41 -19.33 -4.18
CA LYS A 188 -4.87 -19.16 -4.24
C LYS A 188 -5.46 -19.61 -5.59
N ALA A 189 -4.60 -20.11 -6.49
CA ALA A 189 -5.02 -20.63 -7.76
C ALA A 189 -5.84 -21.91 -7.52
N VAL A 190 -7.06 -21.94 -8.05
CA VAL A 190 -7.86 -23.16 -8.05
C VAL A 190 -7.09 -24.22 -8.83
N SER A 191 -6.90 -25.40 -8.22
CA SER A 191 -6.14 -26.46 -8.88
C SER A 191 -6.91 -27.00 -10.09
N GLN A 192 -6.21 -27.50 -11.11
CA GLN A 192 -6.87 -28.08 -12.28
C GLN A 192 -7.80 -29.23 -11.88
N ASP A 193 -7.44 -30.02 -10.87
CA ASP A 193 -8.28 -31.08 -10.33
C ASP A 193 -9.59 -30.55 -9.70
N GLU A 194 -9.58 -29.36 -9.10
CA GLU A 194 -10.78 -28.70 -8.58
C GLU A 194 -11.62 -28.08 -9.70
N ILE A 195 -10.99 -27.54 -10.74
CA ILE A 195 -11.68 -27.06 -11.96
C ILE A 195 -12.40 -28.22 -12.62
N ASP A 196 -11.73 -29.36 -12.78
CA ASP A 196 -12.29 -30.56 -13.41
C ASP A 196 -13.45 -31.13 -12.59
N LYS A 197 -13.38 -31.09 -11.25
CA LYS A 197 -14.51 -31.45 -10.37
C LYS A 197 -15.69 -30.49 -10.52
N LEU A 198 -15.44 -29.19 -10.54
CA LEU A 198 -16.49 -28.18 -10.72
C LEU A 198 -17.18 -28.31 -12.08
N LEU A 199 -16.42 -28.59 -13.14
CA LEU A 199 -16.97 -28.82 -14.48
C LEU A 199 -17.76 -30.13 -14.55
N ALA A 200 -17.27 -31.20 -13.92
CA ALA A 200 -17.99 -32.48 -13.84
C ALA A 200 -19.32 -32.37 -13.07
N GLU A 201 -19.39 -31.52 -12.03
CA GLU A 201 -20.63 -31.24 -11.31
C GLU A 201 -21.62 -30.39 -12.14
N LEU A 202 -21.12 -29.53 -13.03
CA LEU A 202 -21.92 -28.70 -13.94
C LEU A 202 -22.48 -29.49 -15.13
N ASP A 203 -21.73 -30.44 -15.66
CA ASP A 203 -22.16 -31.33 -16.76
C ASP A 203 -23.04 -32.50 -16.29
N GLY A 204 -23.22 -32.66 -14.97
CA GLY A 204 -24.02 -33.70 -14.33
C GLY A 204 -25.49 -33.33 -14.05
N GLN A 205 -25.98 -32.18 -14.53
CA GLN A 205 -27.38 -31.73 -14.41
C GLN A 205 -28.15 -31.78 -15.73
#